data_AF-A0AAN2PG69-F1
#
_entry.id   AF-A0AAN2PG69-F1
#
_cell.length_a   1.000
_cell.length_b   1.000
_cell.length_c   1.000
_cell.angle_alpha   90.00
_cell.angle_beta   90.00
_cell.angle_gamma   90.00
#
_symmetry.space_group_name_H-M   'P 1'
#
loop_
_entity.id
_entity.type
_entity.pdbx_description
1 polymer ?
#
loop_
_entity_poly.entity_id
_entity_poly.type
_entity_poly.pdbx_seq_one_letter_code
_entity_poly.pdbx_strand_id
1 'polypeptide(L)'
;MNINIKVYLHSKGTKFLQSGNFPVLSSDFKKDPDWTAAVAACEWILQIKSNFAASKDFHIVQVIYNDDIDITELVKSKFSL
;
A
#
# COMPACT_ATOMS: atom_id res chain seq x y z
N MET A 1 17.52 0.30 -0.80
CA MET A 1 17.11 -1.13 -0.90
C MET A 1 15.74 -1.20 -1.56
N ASN A 2 15.29 -2.38 -2.00
CA ASN A 2 13.95 -2.52 -2.58
C ASN A 2 13.06 -3.33 -1.63
N ILE A 3 11.80 -2.92 -1.51
CA ILE A 3 10.77 -3.65 -0.77
C ILE A 3 9.63 -4.01 -1.72
N ASN A 4 9.11 -5.24 -1.59
CA ASN A 4 7.90 -5.61 -2.28
C ASN A 4 6.69 -5.14 -1.47
N ILE A 5 5.72 -4.51 -2.13
CA ILE A 5 4.44 -4.13 -1.51
C ILE A 5 3.31 -4.80 -2.27
N LYS A 6 2.38 -5.40 -1.54
CA LYS A 6 1.15 -6.01 -2.02
C LYS A 6 -0.04 -5.26 -1.43
N VAL A 7 -0.96 -4.85 -2.29
CA VAL A 7 -2.20 -4.18 -1.91
C VAL A 7 -3.37 -5.03 -2.38
N TYR A 8 -4.14 -5.52 -1.43
CA TYR A 8 -5.45 -6.12 -1.67
C TYR A 8 -6.50 -5.04 -1.57
N LEU A 9 -7.28 -4.87 -2.63
CA LEU A 9 -8.32 -3.86 -2.72
C LEU A 9 -9.59 -4.45 -3.31
N HIS A 10 -10.69 -3.78 -3.04
CA HIS A 10 -11.97 -4.07 -3.69
C HIS A 10 -12.40 -2.87 -4.52
N SER A 11 -12.91 -3.12 -5.72
CA SER A 11 -13.47 -2.12 -6.62
C SER A 11 -14.36 -2.80 -7.66
N LYS A 12 -15.39 -2.13 -8.16
CA LYS A 12 -16.31 -2.65 -9.19
C LYS A 12 -16.86 -4.05 -8.84
N GLY A 13 -17.17 -4.29 -7.56
CA GLY A 13 -17.67 -5.58 -7.08
C GLY A 13 -16.67 -6.74 -7.11
N THR A 14 -15.38 -6.45 -7.32
CA THR A 14 -14.32 -7.45 -7.50
C THR A 14 -13.15 -7.19 -6.55
N LYS A 15 -12.50 -8.25 -6.08
CA LYS A 15 -11.25 -8.19 -5.32
C LYS A 15 -10.05 -8.21 -6.27
N PHE A 16 -9.10 -7.31 -6.05
CA PHE A 16 -7.87 -7.21 -6.81
C PHE A 16 -6.65 -7.32 -5.90
N LEU A 17 -5.58 -7.89 -6.45
CA LEU A 17 -4.24 -7.84 -5.89
C LEU A 17 -3.37 -7.00 -6.82
N GLN A 18 -2.76 -5.95 -6.27
CA GLN A 18 -1.69 -5.20 -6.91
C GLN A 18 -0.37 -5.55 -6.19
N SER A 19 0.69 -5.82 -6.94
CA SER A 19 2.02 -6.07 -6.38
C SER A 19 3.07 -5.22 -7.12
N GLY A 20 3.99 -4.61 -6.38
CA GLY A 20 5.03 -3.75 -6.92
C GLY A 20 6.31 -3.82 -6.11
N ASN A 21 7.42 -3.36 -6.69
CA ASN A 21 8.72 -3.30 -6.02
C ASN A 21 9.16 -1.83 -5.93
N PHE A 22 9.49 -1.38 -4.73
CA PHE A 22 9.67 0.03 -4.43
C PHE A 22 11.06 0.30 -3.85
N PRO A 23 11.84 1.20 -4.45
CA PRO A 23 13.10 1.62 -3.86
C PRO A 23 12.83 2.50 -2.64
N VAL A 24 13.47 2.15 -1.52
CA VAL A 24 13.44 2.93 -0.27
C VAL A 24 14.86 3.19 0.23
N LEU A 25 15.04 4.30 0.95
CA LEU A 25 16.31 4.62 1.58
C LEU A 25 16.62 3.61 2.68
N SER A 26 17.78 2.96 2.58
CA SER A 26 18.19 1.93 3.55
C SER A 26 18.38 2.50 4.96
N SER A 27 18.67 3.80 5.11
CA SER A 27 18.76 4.49 6.40
C SER A 27 17.39 4.61 7.06
N ASP A 28 16.39 5.02 6.31
CA ASP A 28 15.04 5.30 6.81
C ASP A 28 14.34 3.99 7.16
N PHE A 29 14.49 3.00 6.27
CA PHE A 29 13.98 1.66 6.51
C PHE A 29 14.61 1.00 7.75
N LYS A 30 15.89 1.23 8.04
CA LYS A 30 16.51 0.72 9.29
C LYS A 30 16.00 1.41 10.55
N LYS A 31 15.57 2.67 10.44
CA LYS A 31 15.08 3.46 11.57
C LYS A 31 13.65 3.09 11.91
N ASP A 32 12.80 2.97 10.90
CA ASP A 32 11.40 2.60 11.02
C ASP A 32 10.93 1.91 9.73
N PRO A 33 11.03 0.56 9.67
CA PRO A 33 10.68 -0.22 8.48
C PRO A 33 9.21 -0.05 8.09
N ASP A 34 8.30 -0.15 9.06
CA ASP A 34 6.86 -0.13 8.84
C ASP A 34 6.40 1.25 8.39
N TRP A 35 6.92 2.33 8.99
CA TRP A 35 6.63 3.69 8.54
C TRP A 35 7.14 3.93 7.13
N THR A 36 8.38 3.51 6.83
CA THR A 36 8.96 3.68 5.50
C THR A 36 8.17 2.92 4.44
N ALA A 37 7.76 1.69 4.74
CA ALA A 37 6.90 0.89 3.86
C ALA A 37 5.51 1.51 3.70
N ALA A 38 4.92 2.05 4.78
CA ALA A 38 3.62 2.70 4.73
C ALA A 38 3.65 3.96 3.87
N VAL A 39 4.67 4.81 3.96
CA VAL A 39 4.83 5.98 3.09
C VAL A 39 4.84 5.56 1.61
N ALA A 40 5.70 4.60 1.25
CA ALA A 40 5.77 4.08 -0.11
C ALA A 40 4.44 3.46 -0.59
N ALA A 41 3.78 2.69 0.27
CA ALA A 41 2.48 2.10 -0.02
C ALA A 41 1.42 3.18 -0.28
N CYS A 42 1.39 4.24 0.52
CA CYS A 42 0.39 5.29 0.39
C CYS A 42 0.54 6.09 -0.90
N GLU A 43 1.77 6.46 -1.27
CA GLU A 43 2.05 7.10 -2.56
C GLU A 43 1.56 6.25 -3.73
N TRP A 44 1.80 4.94 -3.67
CA TRP A 44 1.36 4.02 -4.70
C TRP A 44 -0.16 3.79 -4.70
N ILE A 45 -0.80 3.68 -3.53
CA ILE A 45 -2.25 3.52 -3.41
C ILE A 45 -2.99 4.74 -4.01
N LEU A 46 -2.45 5.95 -3.87
CA LEU A 46 -3.01 7.12 -4.54
C LEU A 46 -3.00 6.99 -6.08
N GLN A 47 -1.93 6.43 -6.64
CA GLN A 47 -1.84 6.14 -8.08
C GLN A 47 -2.83 5.05 -8.48
N ILE A 48 -2.93 3.97 -7.70
CA ILE A 48 -3.93 2.91 -7.90
C ILE A 48 -5.33 3.51 -7.89
N LYS A 49 -5.70 4.27 -6.85
CA LYS A 49 -7.01 4.90 -6.71
C LYS A 49 -7.38 5.78 -7.91
N SER A 50 -6.42 6.51 -8.48
CA SER A 50 -6.61 7.29 -9.71
C SER A 50 -7.07 6.41 -10.89
N ASN A 51 -6.49 5.21 -11.03
CA ASN A 51 -6.88 4.24 -12.07
C ASN A 51 -8.29 3.66 -11.86
N PHE A 52 -8.80 3.71 -10.62
CA PHE A 52 -10.13 3.22 -10.24
C PHE A 52 -11.13 4.33 -9.93
N ALA A 53 -10.81 5.61 -10.20
CA ALA A 53 -11.53 6.80 -9.68
C ALA A 53 -13.05 6.86 -10.00
N ALA A 54 -13.55 6.05 -10.95
CA ALA A 54 -14.98 5.93 -11.23
C ALA A 54 -15.74 4.99 -10.25
N SER A 55 -15.05 4.27 -9.37
CA SER A 55 -15.62 3.21 -8.52
C SER A 55 -15.93 3.71 -7.11
N LYS A 56 -17.22 3.81 -6.77
CA LYS A 56 -17.68 4.25 -5.42
C LYS A 56 -17.41 3.24 -4.31
N ASP A 57 -17.16 1.99 -4.66
CA ASP A 57 -16.88 0.87 -3.75
C ASP A 57 -15.38 0.61 -3.56
N PHE A 58 -14.52 1.51 -4.05
CA PHE A 58 -13.08 1.41 -3.86
C PHE A 58 -12.73 1.46 -2.37
N HIS A 59 -12.08 0.42 -1.85
CA HIS A 59 -11.50 0.43 -0.52
C HIS A 59 -10.31 -0.53 -0.42
N ILE A 60 -9.40 -0.20 0.50
CA ILE A 60 -8.23 -1.02 0.80
C ILE A 60 -8.61 -2.08 1.83
N VAL A 61 -8.38 -3.35 1.46
CA VAL A 61 -8.64 -4.50 2.32
C VAL A 61 -7.40 -4.78 3.16
N GLN A 62 -6.23 -4.88 2.52
CA GLN A 62 -4.98 -5.24 3.18
C GLN A 62 -3.77 -4.66 2.45
N VAL A 63 -2.74 -4.29 3.20
CA VAL A 63 -1.44 -3.84 2.69
C VAL A 63 -0.34 -4.63 3.38
N ILE A 64 0.47 -5.34 2.59
CA ILE A 64 1.59 -6.16 3.07
C ILE A 64 2.87 -5.69 2.40
N TYR A 65 3.99 -5.67 3.13
CA TYR A 65 5.30 -5.54 2.54
C TYR A 65 6.22 -6.73 2.87
N ASN A 66 7.19 -6.98 1.99
CA ASN A 66 8.13 -8.10 2.07
C ASN A 66 7.47 -9.47 2.30
N ASP A 67 6.30 -9.67 1.68
CA ASP A 67 5.49 -10.89 1.69
C ASP A 67 4.69 -11.21 2.97
N ASP A 68 5.14 -10.80 4.16
CA ASP A 68 4.53 -11.23 5.42
C ASP A 68 4.15 -10.12 6.41
N ILE A 69 4.64 -8.89 6.21
CA ILE A 69 4.45 -7.81 7.19
C ILE A 69 3.24 -6.96 6.84
N ASP A 70 2.17 -7.06 7.64
CA ASP A 70 0.92 -6.31 7.47
C ASP A 70 1.00 -4.91 8.08
N ILE A 71 0.77 -3.89 7.24
CA ILE A 71 0.78 -2.47 7.62
C ILE A 71 -0.57 -1.78 7.35
N THR A 72 -1.65 -2.55 7.24
CA THR A 72 -2.98 -2.07 6.83
C THR A 72 -3.49 -0.95 7.74
N GLU A 73 -3.43 -1.14 9.05
CA GLU A 73 -3.90 -0.15 10.02
C GLU A 73 -3.01 1.10 10.06
N LEU A 74 -1.71 0.94 9.81
CA LEU A 74 -0.79 2.06 9.71
C LEU A 74 -1.11 2.93 8.49
N VAL A 75 -1.37 2.30 7.34
CA VAL A 75 -1.81 2.97 6.11
C VAL A 75 -3.15 3.69 6.32
N LYS A 76 -4.16 3.00 6.88
CA LYS A 76 -5.51 3.57 7.11
C LYS A 76 -5.54 4.69 8.15
N SER A 77 -4.73 4.61 9.20
CA SER A 77 -4.69 5.64 10.24
C SER A 77 -4.02 6.94 9.78
N LYS A 78 -3.25 6.89 8.68
CA LYS A 78 -2.46 8.01 8.18
C LYS A 78 -3.00 8.58 6.88
N PHE A 79 -3.81 7.81 6.16
CA PHE A 79 -4.46 8.23 4.94
C PHE A 79 -5.95 7.92 5.05
N SER A 80 -6.80 8.93 4.84
CA SER A 80 -8.26 8.80 4.72
C SER A 80 -8.62 8.07 3.42
N LEU A 81 -8.26 6.78 3.33
CA LEU A 81 -8.45 5.88 2.19
C LEU A 81 -9.70 5.01 2.33
#